data_AF-A0A959FXL5-F1
#
_entry.id   AF-A0A959FXL5-F1
#
_cell.length_a   1.000
_cell.length_b   1.000
_cell.length_c   1.000
_cell.angle_alpha   90.00
_cell.angle_beta   90.00
_cell.angle_gamma   90.00
#
_symmetry.space_group_name_H-M   'P 1'
#
loop_
_entity.id
_entity.type
_entity.pdbx_description
1 polymer ?
#
loop_
_entity_poly.entity_id
_entity_poly.type
_entity_poly.pdbx_seq_one_letter_code
_entity_poly.pdbx_strand_id
1 'polypeptide(L)'
;MDLVKLQEIAQRLNIPLEPLLQQLEVRNAISLSPQFEDKNRPLGTSRIGGAPDLPAGFQWPTEQQVMVKRHRLFRKKETIPVETSLGFVAQLNCAELALHDEA
;
A
#
# COMPACT_ATOMS: atom_id res chain seq x y z
N MET A 1 -5.19 -11.47 -14.57
CA MET A 1 -4.15 -12.15 -13.78
C MET A 1 -3.80 -13.44 -14.52
N ASP A 2 -2.52 -13.66 -14.84
CA ASP A 2 -2.09 -14.78 -15.69
C ASP A 2 -2.20 -16.11 -14.91
N LEU A 3 -2.82 -17.12 -15.49
CA LEU A 3 -3.07 -18.42 -14.84
C LEU A 3 -1.75 -19.07 -14.36
N VAL A 4 -0.66 -18.81 -15.08
CA VAL A 4 0.68 -19.27 -14.73
C VAL A 4 1.16 -18.70 -13.39
N LYS A 5 0.89 -17.40 -13.13
CA LYS A 5 1.29 -16.75 -11.87
C LYS A 5 0.48 -17.23 -10.67
N LEU A 6 -0.80 -17.54 -10.89
CA LEU A 6 -1.67 -18.12 -9.86
C LEU A 6 -1.22 -19.52 -9.44
N GLN A 7 -0.83 -20.35 -10.40
CA GLN A 7 -0.32 -21.68 -10.15
C GLN A 7 1.00 -21.65 -9.36
N GLU A 8 1.89 -20.69 -9.67
CA GLU A 8 3.14 -20.48 -8.93
C GLU A 8 2.88 -20.03 -7.48
N ILE A 9 1.93 -19.12 -7.25
CA ILE A 9 1.55 -18.67 -5.89
C ILE A 9 0.94 -19.81 -5.09
N ALA A 10 0.03 -20.59 -5.67
CA ALA A 10 -0.62 -21.72 -5.00
C ALA A 10 0.39 -22.81 -4.60
N GLN A 11 1.37 -23.10 -5.47
CA GLN A 11 2.47 -24.01 -5.17
C GLN A 11 3.35 -23.51 -4.02
N ARG A 12 3.70 -22.22 -4.00
CA ARG A 12 4.53 -21.63 -2.93
C ARG A 12 3.85 -21.63 -1.57
N LEU A 13 2.53 -21.48 -1.56
CA LEU A 13 1.74 -21.45 -0.32
C LEU A 13 1.22 -22.84 0.11
N ASN A 14 1.43 -23.88 -0.71
CA ASN A 14 0.90 -25.23 -0.51
C ASN A 14 -0.63 -25.24 -0.29
N ILE A 15 -1.35 -24.43 -1.07
CA ILE A 15 -2.81 -24.31 -1.01
C ILE A 15 -3.41 -24.93 -2.27
N PRO A 16 -4.50 -25.72 -2.17
CA PRO A 16 -5.21 -26.20 -3.35
C PRO A 16 -5.74 -25.03 -4.17
N LEU A 17 -5.48 -25.05 -5.48
CA LEU A 17 -5.79 -23.94 -6.40
C LEU A 17 -7.30 -23.79 -6.65
N GLU A 18 -8.07 -24.89 -6.65
CA GLU A 18 -9.51 -24.87 -6.94
C GLU A 18 -10.35 -23.96 -6.05
N PRO A 19 -10.25 -24.00 -4.70
CA PRO A 19 -11.01 -23.08 -3.85
C PRO A 19 -10.58 -21.61 -4.01
N LEU A 20 -9.32 -21.35 -4.38
CA LEU A 20 -8.86 -19.99 -4.68
C LEU A 20 -9.45 -19.49 -6.00
N LEU A 21 -9.51 -20.32 -7.03
CA LEU A 21 -10.15 -19.99 -8.30
C LEU A 21 -11.65 -19.74 -8.12
N GLN A 22 -12.37 -20.60 -7.38
CA GLN A 22 -13.79 -20.40 -7.09
C GLN A 22 -14.07 -19.10 -6.31
N GLN A 23 -13.16 -18.65 -5.43
CA GLN A 23 -13.30 -17.37 -4.72
C GLN A 23 -12.93 -16.16 -5.59
N LEU A 24 -12.09 -16.35 -6.60
CA LEU A 24 -11.62 -15.31 -7.51
C LEU A 24 -12.49 -15.17 -8.77
N GLU A 25 -13.29 -16.18 -9.11
CA GLU A 25 -13.98 -16.30 -10.40
C GLU A 25 -15.03 -15.22 -10.68
N VAL A 26 -15.53 -14.46 -9.69
CA VAL A 26 -16.44 -13.35 -9.96
C VAL A 26 -16.24 -12.19 -8.97
N ARG A 27 -15.05 -11.60 -8.93
CA ARG A 27 -14.89 -10.27 -8.33
C ARG A 27 -14.53 -9.25 -9.38
N ASN A 28 -15.41 -8.26 -9.56
CA ASN A 28 -15.11 -7.05 -10.30
C ASN A 28 -13.85 -6.43 -9.68
N ALA A 29 -12.78 -6.35 -10.46
CA ALA A 29 -11.49 -5.83 -10.01
C ALA A 29 -10.97 -4.83 -11.04
N ILE A 30 -10.40 -3.74 -10.54
CA ILE A 30 -9.78 -2.71 -11.38
C ILE A 30 -8.29 -2.99 -11.46
N SER A 31 -7.81 -3.30 -12.66
CA SER A 31 -6.39 -3.53 -12.90
C SER A 31 -5.64 -2.20 -12.98
N LEU A 32 -4.68 -1.99 -12.08
CA LEU A 32 -3.81 -0.81 -12.11
C LEU A 32 -2.56 -1.11 -12.96
N SER A 33 -2.29 -0.26 -13.96
CA SER A 33 -1.09 -0.34 -14.80
C SER A 33 -0.22 0.88 -14.55
N PRO A 34 0.80 0.80 -13.66
CA PRO A 34 1.63 1.94 -13.34
C PRO A 34 2.43 2.38 -14.57
N GLN A 35 2.32 3.66 -14.93
CA GLN A 35 3.27 4.32 -15.81
C GLN A 35 4.37 4.93 -14.94
N PHE A 36 5.63 4.86 -15.36
CA PHE A 36 6.80 5.26 -14.55
C PHE A 36 7.30 6.68 -14.85
N GLU A 37 6.46 7.52 -15.47
CA GLU A 37 6.84 8.88 -15.80
C GLU A 37 6.41 9.83 -14.68
N ASP A 38 7.38 10.32 -13.90
CA ASP A 38 7.14 11.19 -12.73
C ASP A 38 7.28 12.68 -13.04
N LYS A 39 7.94 13.03 -14.15
CA LYS A 39 8.18 14.44 -14.49
C LYS A 39 6.92 15.00 -15.13
N ASN A 40 6.22 15.88 -14.40
CA ASN A 40 5.03 16.63 -14.81
C ASN A 40 3.67 15.91 -14.70
N ARG A 41 3.46 15.09 -13.66
CA ARG A 41 2.08 14.63 -13.38
C ARG A 41 1.19 15.77 -12.89
N PRO A 42 -0.04 15.90 -13.43
CA PRO A 42 -1.04 16.80 -12.89
C PRO A 42 -1.37 16.48 -11.42
N LEU A 43 -1.80 17.50 -10.67
CA LEU A 43 -2.37 17.30 -9.35
C LEU A 43 -3.69 16.52 -9.45
N GLY A 44 -3.94 15.65 -8.48
CA GLY A 44 -5.16 14.85 -8.38
C GLY A 44 -5.07 13.49 -9.07
N THR A 45 -4.03 13.20 -9.86
CA THR A 45 -3.91 11.93 -10.59
C THR A 45 -3.57 10.74 -9.70
N SER A 46 -4.00 9.55 -10.10
CA SER A 46 -3.60 8.30 -9.44
C SER A 46 -2.08 8.07 -9.48
N ARG A 47 -1.46 7.66 -8.37
CA ARG A 47 -0.02 7.36 -8.28
C ARG A 47 0.31 6.36 -7.17
N ILE A 48 1.47 5.70 -7.31
CA ILE A 48 2.04 4.78 -6.32
C ILE A 48 3.40 5.34 -5.93
N GLY A 49 3.61 5.57 -4.62
CA GLY A 49 4.80 6.21 -4.07
C GLY A 49 4.92 7.70 -4.42
N GLY A 50 6.04 8.30 -4.03
CA GLY A 50 6.30 9.74 -4.21
C GLY A 50 5.70 10.59 -3.10
N ALA A 51 5.03 11.69 -3.48
CA ALA A 51 4.37 12.60 -2.55
C ALA A 51 2.85 12.66 -2.80
N PRO A 52 2.03 12.70 -1.74
CA PRO A 52 0.57 12.89 -1.84
C PRO A 52 0.22 14.30 -2.33
N ASP A 53 -0.91 14.45 -3.01
CA ASP A 53 -1.45 15.78 -3.29
C ASP A 53 -2.27 16.25 -2.08
N LEU A 54 -1.77 17.27 -1.38
CA LEU A 54 -2.39 17.79 -0.15
C LEU A 54 -2.54 19.30 -0.21
N PRO A 55 -3.59 19.85 0.43
CA PRO A 55 -3.70 21.29 0.59
C PRO A 55 -2.59 21.82 1.50
N ALA A 56 -2.23 23.09 1.28
CA ALA A 56 -1.23 23.75 2.13
C ALA A 56 -1.67 23.74 3.60
N GLY A 57 -0.75 23.38 4.49
CA GLY A 57 -1.02 23.30 5.93
C GLY A 57 -1.68 21.99 6.39
N PHE A 58 -1.96 21.05 5.49
CA PHE A 58 -2.44 19.72 5.88
C PHE A 58 -1.39 18.99 6.73
N GLN A 59 -1.81 18.46 7.89
CA GLN A 59 -0.93 17.68 8.76
C GLN A 59 -0.88 16.22 8.28
N TRP A 60 0.31 15.78 7.87
CA TRP A 60 0.51 14.39 7.45
C TRP A 60 0.42 13.44 8.64
N PRO A 61 -0.26 12.28 8.52
CA PRO A 61 -0.42 11.34 9.62
C PRO A 61 0.91 10.79 10.13
N THR A 62 0.97 10.59 11.44
CA THR A 62 2.12 10.05 12.17
C THR A 62 1.73 8.75 12.87
N GLU A 63 2.66 7.83 12.97
CA GLU A 63 2.56 6.63 13.80
C GLU A 63 3.29 6.87 15.13
N GLN A 64 2.66 6.42 16.23
CA GLN A 64 3.31 6.38 17.54
C GLN A 64 4.11 5.09 17.65
N GLN A 65 5.43 5.23 17.68
CA GLN A 65 6.36 4.13 17.87
C GLN A 65 7.02 4.22 19.23
N VAL A 66 7.43 3.06 19.73
CA VAL A 66 8.10 2.95 21.01
C VAL A 66 9.55 2.57 20.75
N MET A 67 10.48 3.53 20.81
CA MET A 67 11.90 3.26 20.64
C MET A 67 12.54 2.90 21.97
N VAL A 68 13.27 1.77 22.00
CA VAL A 68 14.08 1.37 23.15
C VAL A 68 15.53 1.84 22.93
N LYS A 69 15.95 2.89 23.63
CA LYS A 69 17.36 3.27 23.70
C LYS A 69 18.08 2.38 24.71
N ARG A 70 19.14 1.71 24.27
CA ARG A 70 20.05 0.95 25.15
C ARG A 70 21.29 1.77 25.46
N HIS A 71 21.44 2.20 26.71
CA HIS A 71 22.66 2.86 27.16
C HIS A 71 23.74 1.80 27.42
N ARG A 72 24.78 1.71 26.56
CA ARG A 72 25.86 0.71 26.70
C ARG A 72 26.62 0.80 28.03
N LEU A 73 26.75 2.01 28.59
CA LEU A 73 27.47 2.26 29.85
C LEU A 73 26.67 1.92 31.11
N PHE A 74 25.34 1.95 31.08
CA PHE A 74 24.52 1.86 32.30
C PHE A 74 23.58 0.64 32.35
N ARG A 75 23.64 -0.28 31.37
CA ARG A 75 22.71 -1.42 31.22
C ARG A 75 21.22 -1.05 31.40
N LYS A 76 20.88 0.23 31.27
CA LYS A 76 19.52 0.76 31.44
C LYS A 76 18.86 0.80 30.07
N LYS A 77 17.64 0.26 29.99
CA LYS A 77 16.76 0.39 28.84
C LYS A 77 15.79 1.51 29.13
N GLU A 78 15.74 2.49 28.24
CA GLU A 78 14.78 3.58 28.32
C GLU A 78 13.85 3.50 27.12
N THR A 79 12.56 3.59 27.39
CA THR A 79 11.49 3.44 26.42
C THR A 79 10.94 4.82 26.14
N ILE A 80 11.11 5.33 24.92
CA ILE A 80 10.73 6.69 24.54
C ILE A 80 9.65 6.60 23.47
N PRO A 81 8.47 7.22 23.68
CA PRO A 81 7.49 7.38 22.61
C PRO A 81 8.06 8.33 21.56
N VAL A 82 8.05 7.89 20.30
CA VAL A 82 8.53 8.65 19.14
C VAL A 82 7.40 8.69 18.13
N GLU A 83 7.09 9.89 17.63
CA GLU A 83 6.16 10.05 16.51
C GLU A 83 6.94 10.08 15.21
N THR A 84 6.56 9.23 14.27
CA THR A 84 7.19 9.14 12.95
C THR A 84 6.15 9.33 11.86
N SER A 85 6.40 10.23 10.91
CA SER A 85 5.53 10.43 9.74
C SER A 85 5.36 9.14 8.94
N LEU A 86 4.13 8.84 8.53
CA LEU A 86 3.84 7.65 7.71
C LEU A 86 4.46 7.77 6.32
N GLY A 87 4.85 6.64 5.73
CA GLY A 87 5.23 6.58 4.33
C GLY A 87 4.02 6.75 3.41
N PHE A 88 4.14 7.55 2.35
CA PHE A 88 3.12 7.61 1.32
C PHE A 88 3.18 6.37 0.43
N VAL A 89 2.07 5.63 0.35
CA VAL A 89 1.98 4.40 -0.44
C VAL A 89 1.35 4.67 -1.80
N ALA A 90 0.18 5.29 -1.85
CA ALA A 90 -0.54 5.56 -3.10
C ALA A 90 -1.65 6.61 -2.89
N GLN A 91 -2.06 7.22 -4.00
CA GLN A 91 -3.28 8.02 -4.13
C GLN A 91 -4.05 7.50 -5.34
N LEU A 92 -5.36 7.37 -5.22
CA LEU A 92 -6.24 6.93 -6.30
C LEU A 92 -7.28 8.01 -6.56
N ASN A 93 -7.39 8.41 -7.82
CA ASN A 93 -8.48 9.27 -8.28
C ASN A 93 -9.65 8.39 -8.69
N CYS A 94 -10.69 8.30 -7.85
CA CYS A 94 -11.84 7.45 -8.15
C CYS A 94 -12.57 7.85 -9.46
N ALA A 95 -12.42 9.09 -9.94
CA ALA A 95 -12.98 9.51 -11.22
C ALA A 95 -12.22 8.95 -12.44
N GLU A 96 -10.97 8.54 -12.27
CA GLU A 96 -10.16 7.86 -13.30
C GLU A 96 -10.38 6.34 -13.31
N LEU A 97 -10.98 5.80 -12.25
CA LEU A 97 -11.23 4.38 -12.11
C LEU A 97 -12.52 4.00 -12.84
N ALA A 98 -12.55 2.78 -13.39
CA ALA A 98 -13.78 2.23 -13.93
C ALA A 98 -14.85 2.21 -12.84
N LEU A 99 -16.08 2.62 -13.19
CA LEU A 99 -17.21 2.55 -12.28
C LEU A 99 -17.37 1.11 -11.78
N HIS A 100 -17.35 0.97 -10.46
CA HIS A 100 -17.57 -0.29 -9.77
C HIS A 100 -18.93 -0.14 -9.09
N ASP A 101 -19.97 -0.53 -9.81
CA ASP A 101 -21.31 -0.67 -9.22
C ASP A 101 -21.39 -2.01 -8.49
N GLU A 102 -22.08 -2.02 -7.35
CA GLU A 102 -22.35 -3.24 -6.59
C GLU A 102 -23.19 -4.23 -7.40
N ALA A 103 -22.90 -5.52 -7.19
CA ALA A 103 -23.69 -6.65 -7.62
C ALA A 103 -24.99 -6.79 -6.80
#